data_AF-A0A1X2GCF1-F1
#
_entry.id   AF-A0A1X2GCF1-F1
#
_cell.length_a   1.000
_cell.length_b   1.000
_cell.length_c   1.000
_cell.angle_alpha   90.00
_cell.angle_beta   90.00
_cell.angle_gamma   90.00
#
_symmetry.space_group_name_H-M   'P 1'
#
loop_
_entity.id
_entity.type
_entity.pdbx_description
1 polymer ?
#
loop_
_entity_poly.entity_id
_entity_poly.type
_entity_poly.pdbx_seq_one_letter_code
_entity_poly.pdbx_strand_id
1 'polypeptide(L)'
;MAQKEAARRSSIQPMQGPNAFQFFEDHQVKQFREVFRIMDSNGDDKIDTTDLQNTFERIGQPISKELIESMLAESNGPITFTVFLTMMAQKFSGIDSTQTITSAFAAFDDNGSGTIDADRLRECLTTMGDHFTDEEVDDMFKSQALDDHGQFHYREFVRSLKHGE
;
A
#
# COMPACT_ATOMS: atom_id res chain seq x y z
N MET A 1 -37.01 -14.75 -19.23
CA MET A 1 -35.66 -14.40 -19.71
C MET A 1 -34.75 -14.42 -18.50
N ALA A 2 -33.72 -15.27 -18.51
CA ALA A 2 -32.89 -15.58 -17.35
C ALA A 2 -31.63 -14.71 -17.31
N GLN A 3 -31.29 -14.33 -16.07
CA GLN A 3 -30.09 -13.72 -15.50
C GLN A 3 -28.78 -13.74 -16.31
N LYS A 4 -27.99 -12.66 -16.16
CA LYS A 4 -26.57 -12.79 -15.81
C LYS A 4 -26.04 -11.50 -15.17
N GLU A 5 -25.93 -11.54 -13.84
CA GLU A 5 -24.97 -10.73 -13.08
C GLU A 5 -23.56 -10.97 -13.65
N ALA A 6 -22.89 -9.90 -14.04
CA ALA A 6 -21.46 -9.92 -14.31
C ALA A 6 -20.73 -9.51 -13.02
N ALA A 7 -20.43 -10.50 -12.20
CA ALA A 7 -19.50 -10.37 -11.09
C ALA A 7 -18.17 -9.79 -11.62
N ARG A 8 -17.83 -8.57 -11.20
CA ARG A 8 -16.47 -8.04 -11.29
C ARG A 8 -15.61 -8.79 -10.29
N ARG A 9 -15.19 -10.01 -10.67
CA ARG A 9 -14.10 -10.71 -10.00
C ARG A 9 -12.82 -9.95 -10.29
N SER A 10 -12.31 -9.24 -9.29
CA SER A 10 -10.93 -8.75 -9.22
C SER A 10 -10.00 -9.92 -9.48
N SER A 11 -9.61 -10.05 -10.75
CA SER A 11 -8.74 -11.11 -11.22
C SER A 11 -7.32 -10.68 -10.86
N ILE A 12 -6.81 -11.19 -9.74
CA ILE A 12 -5.41 -11.07 -9.36
C ILE A 12 -4.60 -11.78 -10.46
N GLN A 13 -4.10 -11.02 -11.43
CA GLN A 13 -3.13 -11.53 -12.38
C GLN A 13 -1.79 -11.66 -11.64
N PRO A 14 -1.10 -12.81 -11.72
CA PRO A 14 0.25 -12.90 -11.19
C PRO A 14 1.14 -11.95 -11.99
N MET A 15 1.63 -10.89 -11.34
CA MET A 15 2.55 -9.93 -11.94
C MET A 15 3.87 -10.62 -12.27
N GLN A 16 3.97 -11.16 -13.49
CA GLN A 16 5.18 -11.70 -14.07
C GLN A 16 5.87 -10.59 -14.86
N GLY A 17 6.85 -9.89 -14.25
CA GLY A 17 7.71 -8.93 -14.95
C GLY A 17 8.26 -7.80 -14.05
N PRO A 18 9.39 -7.15 -14.43
CA PRO A 18 10.23 -6.29 -13.58
C PRO A 18 9.61 -4.90 -13.26
N ASN A 19 8.30 -4.74 -13.40
CA ASN A 19 7.61 -3.45 -13.28
C ASN A 19 7.36 -3.01 -11.83
N ALA A 20 7.81 -3.78 -10.83
CA ALA A 20 7.75 -3.40 -9.41
C ALA A 20 8.37 -2.01 -9.16
N PHE A 21 9.42 -1.65 -9.91
CA PHE A 21 10.07 -0.35 -9.83
C PHE A 21 9.16 0.84 -10.20
N GLN A 22 8.09 0.64 -10.97
CA GLN A 22 7.16 1.71 -11.33
C GLN A 22 6.15 2.03 -10.24
N PHE A 23 6.01 1.16 -9.23
CA PHE A 23 5.07 1.36 -8.12
C PHE A 23 5.68 2.19 -6.98
N PHE A 24 6.98 2.44 -7.03
CA PHE A 24 7.71 3.12 -5.97
C PHE A 24 8.40 4.37 -6.50
N GLU A 25 8.39 5.43 -5.69
CA GLU A 25 9.16 6.64 -5.99
C GLU A 25 10.67 6.38 -5.79
N ASP A 26 11.52 7.17 -6.45
CA ASP A 26 12.98 7.03 -6.38
C ASP A 26 13.51 7.03 -4.94
N HIS A 27 12.89 7.80 -4.04
CA HIS A 27 13.28 7.86 -2.64
C HIS A 27 12.93 6.56 -1.89
N GLN A 28 11.79 5.94 -2.20
CA GLN A 28 11.36 4.67 -1.62
C GLN A 28 12.25 3.53 -2.13
N VAL A 29 12.57 3.51 -3.42
CA VAL A 29 13.49 2.51 -4.01
C VAL A 29 14.86 2.59 -3.32
N LYS A 30 15.35 3.80 -3.03
CA LYS A 30 16.61 3.98 -2.26
C LYS A 30 16.51 3.42 -0.84
N GLN A 31 15.42 3.71 -0.12
CA GLN A 31 15.18 3.16 1.21
C GLN A 31 15.11 1.63 1.19
N PHE A 32 14.36 1.05 0.25
CA PHE A 32 14.30 -0.40 0.07
C PHE A 32 15.66 -1.01 -0.24
N ARG A 33 16.50 -0.32 -1.01
CA ARG A 33 17.86 -0.78 -1.28
C ARG A 33 18.75 -0.77 -0.05
N GLU A 34 18.59 0.22 0.82
CA GLU A 34 19.31 0.30 2.08
C GLU A 34 18.86 -0.80 3.05
N VAL A 35 17.56 -1.05 3.15
CA VAL A 35 17.00 -2.17 3.91
C VAL A 35 17.49 -3.51 3.37
N PHE A 36 17.47 -3.70 2.04
CA PHE A 36 17.97 -4.92 1.41
C PHE A 36 19.45 -5.15 1.73
N ARG A 37 20.27 -4.08 1.74
CA ARG A 37 21.69 -4.16 2.11
C ARG A 37 21.93 -4.45 3.59
N ILE A 38 21.02 -4.02 4.47
CA ILE A 38 21.09 -4.38 5.90
C ILE A 38 20.75 -5.86 6.09
N MET A 39 19.84 -6.37 5.26
CA MET A 39 19.41 -7.77 5.26
C MET A 39 20.47 -8.71 4.70
N ASP A 40 20.98 -8.40 3.50
CA ASP A 40 22.06 -9.12 2.81
C ASP A 40 23.37 -8.96 3.57
N SER A 41 23.59 -9.85 4.53
CA SER A 41 24.71 -9.77 5.47
C SER A 41 26.01 -10.27 4.83
N ASN A 42 25.89 -11.13 3.82
CA ASN A 42 27.01 -11.78 3.13
C ASN A 42 27.42 -11.02 1.84
N GLY A 43 26.58 -10.10 1.35
CA GLY A 43 26.84 -9.25 0.19
C GLY A 43 26.74 -9.99 -1.15
N ASP A 44 25.97 -11.07 -1.24
CA ASP A 44 25.81 -11.87 -2.46
C ASP A 44 24.65 -11.43 -3.36
N ASP A 45 24.04 -10.27 -3.03
CA ASP A 45 22.89 -9.66 -3.70
C ASP A 45 21.61 -10.53 -3.64
N LYS A 46 21.56 -11.48 -2.69
CA LYS A 46 20.41 -12.34 -2.43
C LYS A 46 20.16 -12.38 -0.92
N ILE A 47 18.89 -12.54 -0.56
CA ILE A 47 18.49 -12.77 0.82
C ILE A 47 18.17 -14.26 0.96
N ASP A 48 18.93 -14.93 1.82
CA ASP A 48 18.67 -16.32 2.20
C ASP A 48 18.10 -16.45 3.63
N THR A 49 17.83 -17.69 4.06
CA THR A 49 17.30 -18.00 5.39
C THR A 49 18.16 -17.42 6.51
N THR A 50 19.48 -17.46 6.35
CA THR A 50 20.47 -16.97 7.31
C THR A 50 20.41 -15.45 7.39
N ASP A 51 20.30 -14.77 6.26
CA ASP A 51 20.19 -13.31 6.19
C ASP A 51 18.93 -12.80 6.89
N LEU A 52 17.77 -13.41 6.62
CA LEU A 52 16.53 -13.05 7.31
C LEU A 52 16.63 -13.32 8.80
N GLN A 53 17.13 -14.48 9.20
CA GLN A 53 17.26 -14.83 10.62
C GLN A 53 18.15 -13.81 11.35
N ASN A 54 19.33 -13.51 10.80
CA ASN A 54 20.25 -12.52 11.37
C ASN A 54 19.62 -11.11 11.42
N THR A 55 18.87 -10.72 10.40
CA THR A 55 18.22 -9.41 10.34
C THR A 55 17.18 -9.27 11.45
N PHE A 56 16.28 -10.24 11.59
CA PHE A 56 15.22 -10.22 12.60
C PHE A 56 15.78 -10.32 14.03
N GLU A 57 16.86 -11.08 14.22
CA GLU A 57 17.62 -11.09 15.47
C GLU A 57 18.24 -9.71 15.79
N ARG A 58 18.79 -9.01 14.78
CA ARG A 58 19.35 -7.66 14.95
C ARG A 58 18.29 -6.58 15.23
N ILE A 59 17.07 -6.75 14.73
CA ILE A 59 15.94 -5.84 14.96
C ILE A 59 15.29 -6.12 16.34
N GLY A 60 15.69 -7.19 17.03
CA GLY A 60 15.15 -7.55 18.35
C GLY A 60 13.78 -8.24 18.28
N GLN A 61 13.34 -8.66 17.08
CA GLN A 61 12.13 -9.43 16.85
C GLN A 61 12.49 -10.75 16.16
N PRO A 62 13.06 -11.72 16.89
CA PRO A 62 13.38 -13.03 16.30
C PRO A 62 12.09 -13.71 15.83
N ILE A 63 12.07 -14.12 14.57
CA ILE A 63 10.95 -14.86 13.98
C ILE A 63 11.27 -16.35 13.91
N SER A 64 10.23 -17.20 13.88
CA SER A 64 10.42 -18.65 13.79
C SER A 64 10.96 -19.05 12.41
N LYS A 65 11.74 -20.13 12.37
CA LYS A 65 12.25 -20.70 11.10
C LYS A 65 11.12 -21.06 10.13
N GLU A 66 9.99 -21.55 10.65
CA GLU A 66 8.79 -21.85 9.86
C GLU A 66 8.24 -20.59 9.14
N LEU A 67 8.26 -19.43 9.81
CA LEU A 67 7.85 -18.18 9.19
C LEU A 67 8.85 -17.75 8.11
N ILE A 68 10.15 -17.86 8.37
CA ILE A 68 11.20 -17.56 7.37
C ILE A 68 11.06 -18.46 6.14
N GLU A 69 10.86 -19.76 6.35
CA GLU A 69 10.64 -20.72 5.27
C GLU A 69 9.37 -20.41 4.49
N SER A 70 8.29 -19.99 5.16
CA SER A 70 7.06 -19.58 4.48
C SER A 70 7.26 -18.32 3.62
N MET A 71 8.04 -17.34 4.11
CA MET A 71 8.38 -16.12 3.37
C MET A 71 9.24 -16.42 2.14
N LEU A 72 10.20 -17.33 2.29
CA LEU A 72 11.07 -17.78 1.20
C LEU A 72 10.34 -18.69 0.20
N ALA A 73 9.38 -19.48 0.65
CA ALA A 73 8.54 -20.32 -0.23
C ALA A 73 7.60 -19.48 -1.09
N GLU A 74 7.23 -18.27 -0.63
CA GLU A 74 6.46 -17.30 -1.41
C GLU A 74 7.29 -16.74 -2.59
N SER A 75 8.62 -16.70 -2.47
CA SER A 75 9.52 -16.44 -3.59
C SER A 75 9.80 -17.70 -4.38
N ASN A 76 9.56 -17.68 -5.69
CA ASN A 76 9.83 -18.79 -6.58
C ASN A 76 11.34 -18.91 -6.93
N GLY A 77 12.22 -18.79 -5.94
CA GLY A 77 13.68 -18.71 -6.08
C GLY A 77 14.35 -17.80 -5.03
N PRO A 78 15.65 -17.50 -5.16
CA PRO A 78 16.35 -16.60 -4.25
C PRO A 78 15.75 -15.19 -4.27
N ILE A 79 15.58 -14.57 -3.10
CA ILE A 79 15.07 -13.22 -2.96
C ILE A 79 16.17 -12.24 -3.39
N THR A 80 16.23 -11.95 -4.69
CA THR A 80 17.03 -10.85 -5.23
C THR A 80 16.33 -9.51 -4.96
N PHE A 81 17.04 -8.39 -5.08
CA PHE A 81 16.45 -7.07 -4.88
C PHE A 81 15.19 -6.82 -5.75
N THR A 82 15.17 -7.33 -6.99
CA THR A 82 14.01 -7.24 -7.88
C THR A 82 12.81 -8.03 -7.36
N VAL A 83 13.05 -9.23 -6.82
CA VAL A 83 12.00 -10.07 -6.20
C VAL A 83 11.51 -9.43 -4.91
N PHE A 84 12.41 -8.90 -4.08
CA PHE A 84 12.08 -8.14 -2.86
C PHE A 84 11.17 -6.95 -3.17
N LEU A 85 11.52 -6.13 -4.17
CA LEU A 85 10.67 -5.04 -4.62
C LEU A 85 9.33 -5.54 -5.17
N THR A 86 9.30 -6.70 -5.84
CA THR A 86 8.05 -7.26 -6.37
C THR A 86 7.13 -7.75 -5.24
N MET A 87 7.70 -8.37 -4.20
CA MET A 87 6.98 -8.79 -3.00
C MET A 87 6.47 -7.58 -2.21
N MET A 88 7.30 -6.55 -2.04
CA MET A 88 6.87 -5.28 -1.45
C MET A 88 5.78 -4.65 -2.30
N ALA A 89 5.94 -4.62 -3.63
CA ALA A 89 4.93 -4.09 -4.52
C ALA A 89 3.63 -4.85 -4.38
N GLN A 90 3.63 -6.19 -4.27
CA GLN A 90 2.41 -6.97 -4.06
C GLN A 90 1.76 -6.76 -2.68
N LYS A 91 2.56 -6.63 -1.62
CA LYS A 91 2.09 -6.29 -0.27
C LYS A 91 1.50 -4.89 -0.19
N PHE A 92 2.04 -3.95 -0.97
CA PHE A 92 1.60 -2.55 -1.03
C PHE A 92 0.71 -2.22 -2.26
N SER A 93 0.49 -3.15 -3.18
CA SER A 93 -0.26 -2.93 -4.46
C SER A 93 -1.76 -2.75 -4.25
N GLY A 94 -2.24 -2.90 -3.02
CA GLY A 94 -3.59 -2.50 -2.65
C GLY A 94 -3.75 -1.00 -2.44
N ILE A 95 -2.65 -0.25 -2.32
CA ILE A 95 -2.69 1.19 -2.06
C ILE A 95 -2.14 1.93 -3.27
N ASP A 96 -3.03 2.52 -4.06
CA ASP A 96 -2.70 3.42 -5.17
C ASP A 96 -1.63 4.45 -4.80
N SER A 97 -0.87 4.96 -5.78
CA SER A 97 0.17 5.96 -5.50
C SER A 97 -0.43 7.18 -4.80
N THR A 98 0.35 7.87 -3.95
CA THR A 98 -0.08 9.12 -3.29
C THR A 98 -0.69 10.08 -4.31
N GLN A 99 -0.07 10.18 -5.49
CA GLN A 99 -0.53 11.03 -6.58
C GLN A 99 -1.87 10.55 -7.17
N THR A 100 -2.06 9.24 -7.34
CA THR A 100 -3.32 8.66 -7.84
C THR A 100 -4.47 8.91 -6.87
N ILE A 101 -4.26 8.62 -5.57
CA ILE A 101 -5.28 8.84 -4.53
C ILE A 101 -5.58 10.34 -4.40
N THR A 102 -4.55 11.19 -4.37
CA THR A 102 -4.72 12.65 -4.30
C THR A 102 -5.48 13.18 -5.52
N SER A 103 -5.21 12.65 -6.72
CA SER A 103 -5.91 13.06 -7.95
C SER A 103 -7.37 12.61 -7.95
N ALA A 104 -7.68 11.45 -7.37
CA ALA A 104 -9.06 10.98 -7.22
C ALA A 104 -9.88 11.92 -6.31
N PHE A 105 -9.31 12.38 -5.18
CA PHE A 105 -9.96 13.38 -4.33
C PHE A 105 -10.00 14.77 -4.97
N ALA A 106 -8.95 15.17 -5.69
CA ALA A 106 -8.93 16.46 -6.40
C ALA A 106 -10.06 16.59 -7.44
N ALA A 107 -10.63 15.48 -7.92
CA ALA A 107 -11.80 15.51 -8.80
C ALA A 107 -13.08 16.05 -8.10
N PHE A 108 -13.12 16.07 -6.76
CA PHE A 108 -14.21 16.64 -5.96
C PHE A 108 -13.92 18.07 -5.48
N ASP A 109 -12.68 18.55 -5.64
CA ASP A 109 -12.20 19.85 -5.21
C ASP A 109 -12.12 20.82 -6.41
N ASP A 110 -13.28 21.32 -6.83
CA ASP A 110 -13.46 22.14 -8.04
C ASP A 110 -12.58 23.41 -8.08
N ASN A 111 -12.16 23.92 -6.90
CA ASN A 111 -11.37 25.12 -6.75
C ASN A 111 -9.88 24.85 -6.42
N GLY A 112 -9.49 23.57 -6.27
CA GLY A 112 -8.12 23.17 -5.94
C GLY A 112 -7.65 23.64 -4.55
N SER A 113 -8.59 23.86 -3.62
CA SER A 113 -8.32 24.32 -2.25
C SER A 113 -7.48 23.35 -1.43
N GLY A 114 -7.42 22.07 -1.81
CA GLY A 114 -6.86 21.01 -0.98
C GLY A 114 -7.82 20.48 0.08
N THR A 115 -9.09 20.91 0.06
CA THR A 115 -10.14 20.51 0.99
C THR A 115 -11.43 20.14 0.27
N ILE A 116 -12.21 19.22 0.83
CA ILE A 116 -13.52 18.84 0.31
C ILE A 116 -14.53 18.94 1.45
N ASP A 117 -15.73 19.41 1.17
CA ASP A 117 -16.83 19.38 2.15
C ASP A 117 -17.14 17.93 2.56
N ALA A 118 -17.08 17.64 3.87
CA ALA A 118 -17.19 16.27 4.37
C ALA A 118 -18.59 15.66 4.15
N ASP A 119 -19.65 16.48 4.22
CA ASP A 119 -21.01 16.02 3.95
C ASP A 119 -21.19 15.64 2.47
N ARG A 120 -20.66 16.45 1.55
CA ARG A 120 -20.62 16.15 0.11
C ARG A 120 -19.81 14.88 -0.17
N LEU A 121 -18.67 14.71 0.47
CA LEU A 121 -17.83 13.52 0.30
C LEU A 121 -18.52 12.26 0.85
N ARG A 122 -19.18 12.34 2.01
CA ARG A 122 -19.99 11.27 2.58
C ARG A 122 -21.11 10.87 1.62
N GLU A 123 -21.88 11.83 1.12
CA GLU A 123 -22.96 11.57 0.17
C GLU A 123 -22.43 10.86 -1.10
N CYS A 124 -21.28 11.28 -1.63
CA CYS A 124 -20.66 10.61 -2.77
C CYS A 124 -20.22 9.18 -2.44
N LEU A 125 -19.57 8.94 -1.29
CA LEU A 125 -19.07 7.62 -0.89
C LEU A 125 -20.19 6.61 -0.54
N THR A 126 -21.32 7.09 -0.03
CA THR A 126 -22.48 6.25 0.28
C THR A 126 -23.41 6.07 -0.92
N THR A 127 -23.34 6.93 -1.95
CA THR A 127 -24.31 6.93 -3.07
C THR A 127 -23.70 6.47 -4.40
N MET A 128 -22.39 6.59 -4.61
CA MET A 128 -21.72 6.28 -5.88
C MET A 128 -20.74 5.10 -5.77
N GLY A 129 -20.97 4.05 -6.57
CA GLY A 129 -20.03 2.93 -6.70
C GLY A 129 -20.28 1.80 -5.71
N ASP A 130 -19.21 1.25 -5.13
CA ASP A 130 -19.31 0.34 -3.98
C ASP A 130 -19.67 1.19 -2.75
N HIS A 131 -20.83 0.91 -2.16
CA HIS A 131 -21.38 1.67 -1.05
C HIS A 131 -20.56 1.43 0.21
N PHE A 132 -19.82 2.43 0.65
CA PHE A 132 -19.27 2.45 1.99
C PHE A 132 -20.40 2.59 3.00
N THR A 133 -20.29 1.88 4.11
CA THR A 133 -21.19 2.07 5.25
C THR A 133 -20.90 3.40 5.94
N ASP A 134 -21.90 3.98 6.60
CA ASP A 134 -21.70 5.19 7.42
C ASP A 134 -20.58 5.00 8.45
N GLU A 135 -20.41 3.78 8.97
CA GLU A 135 -19.36 3.42 9.92
C GLU A 135 -17.96 3.49 9.30
N GLU A 136 -17.79 3.01 8.05
CA GLU A 136 -16.51 3.12 7.32
C GLU A 136 -16.17 4.57 6.95
N VAL A 137 -17.18 5.36 6.58
CA VAL A 137 -16.99 6.80 6.31
C VAL A 137 -16.65 7.55 7.60
N ASP A 138 -17.29 7.21 8.72
CA ASP A 138 -16.95 7.76 10.03
C ASP A 138 -15.53 7.41 10.47
N ASP A 139 -15.09 6.17 10.25
CA ASP A 139 -13.70 5.79 10.53
C ASP A 139 -12.70 6.54 9.64
N MET A 140 -13.06 6.82 8.38
CA MET A 140 -12.25 7.67 7.49
C MET A 140 -12.13 9.12 8.03
N PHE A 141 -13.22 9.68 8.54
CA PHE A 141 -13.29 11.05 9.07
C PHE A 141 -12.79 11.21 10.51
N LYS A 142 -12.66 10.13 11.28
CA LYS A 142 -12.02 10.14 12.61
C LYS A 142 -10.52 10.47 12.55
N SER A 143 -9.90 10.40 11.38
CA SER A 143 -8.51 10.82 11.17
C SER A 143 -8.37 12.34 11.36
N GLN A 144 -7.15 12.82 11.67
CA GLN A 144 -6.83 14.25 11.84
C GLN A 144 -7.05 15.13 10.58
N ALA A 145 -7.67 14.57 9.53
CA ALA A 145 -7.94 15.23 8.27
C ALA A 145 -9.28 15.99 8.25
N LEU A 146 -10.16 15.84 9.24
CA LEU A 146 -11.38 16.66 9.34
C LEU A 146 -11.14 17.84 10.30
N ASP A 147 -11.41 19.06 9.84
CA ASP A 147 -11.32 20.26 10.70
C ASP A 147 -12.66 20.62 11.37
N ASP A 148 -12.59 21.57 12.32
CA ASP A 148 -13.76 22.07 13.08
C ASP A 148 -14.81 22.78 12.19
N HIS A 149 -14.51 23.00 10.90
CA HIS A 149 -15.40 23.60 9.92
C HIS A 149 -16.07 22.57 9.01
N GLY A 150 -15.84 21.27 9.23
CA GLY A 150 -16.39 20.19 8.40
C GLY A 150 -15.66 20.02 7.06
N GLN A 151 -14.46 20.57 6.92
CA GLN A 151 -13.65 20.43 5.71
C GLN A 151 -12.69 19.26 5.87
N PHE A 152 -12.70 18.37 4.89
CA PHE A 152 -11.82 17.21 4.78
C PHE A 152 -10.56 17.54 3.99
N HIS A 153 -9.42 17.58 4.69
CA HIS A 153 -8.08 17.82 4.18
C HIS A 153 -7.50 16.55 3.53
N TYR A 154 -7.99 16.22 2.34
CA TYR A 154 -7.64 14.97 1.65
C TYR A 154 -6.13 14.80 1.39
N ARG A 155 -5.37 15.89 1.26
CA ARG A 155 -3.90 15.83 1.10
C ARG A 155 -3.20 15.29 2.35
N GLU A 156 -3.66 15.71 3.53
CA GLU A 156 -3.14 15.23 4.81
C GLU A 156 -3.62 13.80 5.07
N PHE A 157 -4.86 13.47 4.70
CA PHE A 157 -5.35 12.10 4.72
C PHE A 157 -4.49 11.14 3.89
N VAL A 158 -4.18 11.49 2.62
CA VAL A 158 -3.33 10.64 1.77
C VAL A 158 -1.92 10.50 2.35
N ARG A 159 -1.37 11.56 2.95
CA ARG A 159 -0.07 11.51 3.63
C ARG A 159 -0.09 10.56 4.82
N SER A 160 -1.08 10.68 5.69
CA SER A 160 -1.29 9.80 6.86
C SER A 160 -1.49 8.34 6.42
N LEU A 161 -2.30 8.10 5.39
CA LEU A 161 -2.55 6.76 4.84
C LEU A 161 -1.27 6.06 4.36
N LYS A 162 -0.32 6.81 3.78
CA LYS A 162 0.93 6.25 3.24
C LYS A 162 2.08 6.17 4.26
N HIS A 163 2.08 7.01 5.29
CA HIS A 163 3.18 7.10 6.25
C HIS A 163 2.86 6.48 7.62
N GLY A 164 1.58 6.16 7.90
CA GLY A 164 1.17 5.45 9.10
C GLY A 164 1.71 6.09 10.39
N GLU A 165 1.22 7.28 10.72
CA GLU A 165 1.32 7.82 12.09
C GLU A 165 0.03 7.57 12.86
#